data_AF-F6FHW0-F1
#
_entry.id   AF-F6FHW0-F1
#
_cell.length_a   1.000
_cell.length_b   1.000
_cell.length_c   1.000
_cell.angle_alpha   90.00
_cell.angle_beta   90.00
_cell.angle_gamma   90.00
#
_symmetry.space_group_name_H-M   'P 1'
#
loop_
_entity.id
_entity.type
_entity.pdbx_description
1 polymer ?
#
loop_
_entity_poly.entity_id
_entity_poly.type
_entity_poly.pdbx_seq_one_letter_code
_entity_poly.pdbx_strand_id
1 'polypeptide(L)'
;MALDPLTKGGIALAGGASAATGGYLVYSNISSSPNQTETFRSKITSSGRLLIENNDSQWNVKVAIYGKNGNSNKITIGGQEKSTLTKDELSHWCSDNLRLEYPSKNSSLFSLVEKWCIVPSIKEALSRESKAIIPVGDSLDNGWQSKISAKQQNVKSDLIDTLKLTSESSGSNNTVKPEVLRDWCKGRLELVYTSDTENHYSLSKDWCLQQ
;
A
#
# COMPACT_ATOMS: atom_id res chain seq x y z
N MET A 1 -66.71 -16.26 -16.86
CA MET A 1 -67.46 -15.03 -17.16
C MET A 1 -67.08 -14.05 -16.06
N ALA A 2 -66.15 -13.14 -16.34
CA ALA A 2 -66.45 -11.69 -16.49
C ALA A 2 -66.74 -11.05 -15.11
N LEU A 3 -66.15 -9.96 -14.64
CA LEU A 3 -65.25 -8.91 -15.12
C LEU A 3 -64.76 -8.20 -13.84
N ASP A 4 -63.53 -7.68 -13.81
CA ASP A 4 -63.14 -6.66 -12.82
C ASP A 4 -63.92 -5.35 -13.05
N PRO A 5 -64.06 -4.51 -12.00
CA PRO A 5 -63.76 -3.10 -12.23
C PRO A 5 -62.90 -2.45 -11.12
N LEU A 6 -61.90 -1.73 -11.62
CA LEU A 6 -61.29 -0.50 -11.09
C LEU A 6 -62.06 0.16 -9.94
N THR A 7 -61.40 0.32 -8.78
CA THR A 7 -61.74 1.37 -7.82
C THR A 7 -60.60 2.38 -7.76
N LYS A 8 -60.91 3.58 -8.28
CA LYS A 8 -60.12 4.80 -8.20
C LYS A 8 -60.14 5.33 -6.77
N GLY A 9 -58.98 5.52 -6.15
CA GLY A 9 -58.82 6.26 -4.89
C GLY A 9 -57.69 7.27 -5.04
N GLY A 10 -58.03 8.54 -5.22
CA GLY A 10 -57.09 9.63 -5.47
C GLY A 10 -56.31 10.04 -4.22
N ILE A 11 -55.01 10.31 -4.39
CA ILE A 11 -54.20 11.04 -3.42
C ILE A 11 -54.11 12.49 -3.90
N ALA A 12 -54.60 13.38 -3.04
CA ALA A 12 -54.67 14.81 -3.27
C ALA A 12 -53.28 15.43 -3.42
N LEU A 13 -53.08 16.20 -4.49
CA LEU A 13 -51.98 17.12 -4.66
C LEU A 13 -52.33 18.45 -3.99
N ALA A 14 -51.66 18.77 -2.89
CA ALA A 14 -51.44 20.12 -2.37
C ALA A 14 -49.95 20.12 -1.98
N GLY A 15 -49.03 20.90 -2.56
CA GLY A 15 -49.10 22.29 -2.97
C GLY A 15 -48.14 23.06 -2.06
N GLY A 16 -46.85 23.17 -2.42
CA GLY A 16 -45.86 23.99 -1.71
C GLY A 16 -44.43 23.44 -1.80
N ALA A 17 -43.54 24.19 -2.46
CA ALA A 17 -42.20 23.77 -2.88
C ALA A 17 -41.14 23.72 -1.76
N SER A 18 -40.34 22.65 -1.72
CA SER A 18 -38.89 22.70 -1.47
C SER A 18 -38.27 21.32 -1.79
N ALA A 19 -37.14 21.33 -2.49
CA ALA A 19 -36.49 20.14 -3.03
C ALA A 19 -35.93 19.24 -1.92
N ALA A 20 -36.31 17.96 -1.94
CA ALA A 20 -35.55 16.89 -1.29
C ALA A 20 -35.63 15.64 -2.17
N THR A 21 -34.84 15.62 -3.24
CA THR A 21 -34.42 14.40 -3.93
C THR A 21 -33.54 13.58 -2.96
N GLY A 22 -34.17 12.91 -1.99
CA GLY A 22 -33.54 11.91 -1.15
C GLY A 22 -33.57 10.57 -1.87
N GLY A 23 -32.50 10.29 -2.63
CA GLY A 23 -32.35 9.09 -3.44
C GLY A 23 -32.56 7.80 -2.64
N TYR A 24 -33.39 6.93 -3.19
CA TYR A 24 -33.49 5.53 -2.82
C TYR A 24 -32.12 4.89 -3.06
N LEU A 25 -31.36 4.60 -2.00
CA LEU A 25 -30.15 3.79 -2.11
C LEU A 25 -30.57 2.35 -2.42
N VAL A 26 -30.66 2.06 -3.72
CA VAL A 26 -30.60 0.70 -4.26
C VAL A 26 -29.20 0.18 -3.93
N TYR A 27 -29.08 -0.57 -2.82
CA TYR A 27 -27.92 -1.42 -2.59
C TYR A 27 -27.95 -2.50 -3.67
N SER A 28 -27.10 -2.34 -4.69
CA SER A 28 -26.95 -3.30 -5.77
C SER A 28 -26.53 -4.64 -5.19
N ASN A 29 -27.44 -5.61 -5.28
CA ASN A 29 -27.11 -7.02 -5.27
C ASN A 29 -26.00 -7.26 -6.29
N ILE A 30 -24.76 -7.37 -5.82
CA ILE A 30 -23.68 -7.98 -6.58
C ILE A 30 -24.10 -9.44 -6.73
N SER A 31 -24.75 -9.72 -7.85
CA SER A 31 -25.02 -11.06 -8.34
C SER A 31 -23.68 -11.75 -8.56
N SER A 32 -23.25 -12.52 -7.57
CA SER A 32 -22.20 -13.51 -7.71
C SER A 32 -22.62 -14.50 -8.79
N SER A 33 -22.10 -14.34 -10.00
CA SER A 33 -22.21 -15.35 -11.05
C SER A 33 -21.62 -16.67 -10.53
N PRO A 34 -22.36 -17.80 -10.51
CA PRO A 34 -21.92 -19.04 -9.84
C PRO A 34 -20.72 -19.76 -10.47
N ASN A 35 -20.06 -19.19 -11.48
CA ASN A 35 -19.05 -19.89 -12.30
C ASN A 35 -17.82 -19.04 -12.65
N GLN A 36 -17.50 -17.96 -11.93
CA GLN A 36 -16.18 -17.33 -12.11
C GLN A 36 -15.15 -18.15 -11.34
N THR A 37 -14.24 -18.80 -12.07
CA THR A 37 -13.03 -19.35 -11.48
C THR A 37 -12.27 -18.20 -10.81
N GLU A 38 -12.02 -18.32 -9.50
CA GLU A 38 -11.22 -17.35 -8.75
C GLU A 38 -9.85 -17.26 -9.44
N THR A 39 -9.38 -16.07 -9.77
CA THR A 39 -8.05 -15.86 -10.35
C THR A 39 -7.07 -15.40 -9.27
N PHE A 40 -5.78 -15.47 -9.55
CA PHE A 40 -4.76 -14.86 -8.67
C PHE A 40 -5.05 -13.39 -8.41
N ARG A 41 -5.46 -12.64 -9.45
CA ARG A 41 -5.88 -11.24 -9.33
C ARG A 41 -7.02 -11.08 -8.33
N SER A 42 -8.13 -11.79 -8.51
CA SER A 42 -9.29 -11.67 -7.62
C SER A 42 -8.97 -12.12 -6.20
N LYS A 43 -8.10 -13.12 -6.03
CA LYS A 43 -7.66 -13.58 -4.71
C LYS A 43 -6.86 -12.51 -3.95
N ILE A 44 -5.95 -11.83 -4.63
CA ILE A 44 -5.13 -10.77 -4.03
C ILE A 44 -5.98 -9.55 -3.68
N THR A 45 -6.84 -9.12 -4.61
CA THR A 45 -7.66 -7.91 -4.40
C THR A 45 -8.74 -8.13 -3.34
N SER A 46 -9.33 -9.33 -3.27
CA SER A 46 -10.29 -9.67 -2.20
C SER A 46 -9.66 -9.70 -0.80
N SER A 47 -8.34 -9.89 -0.70
CA SER A 47 -7.62 -9.77 0.58
C SER A 47 -7.26 -8.33 0.95
N GLY A 48 -7.74 -7.34 0.19
CA GLY A 48 -7.45 -5.91 0.43
C GLY A 48 -6.06 -5.45 -0.01
N ARG A 49 -5.29 -6.28 -0.72
CA ARG A 49 -3.98 -5.89 -1.26
C ARG A 49 -4.11 -5.29 -2.65
N LEU A 50 -3.25 -4.32 -2.95
CA LEU A 50 -3.22 -3.63 -4.22
C LEU A 50 -2.15 -4.23 -5.14
N LEU A 51 -2.47 -4.33 -6.43
CA LEU A 51 -1.54 -4.76 -7.46
C LEU A 51 -0.79 -3.54 -8.02
N ILE A 52 0.47 -3.75 -8.41
CA ILE A 52 1.20 -2.73 -9.16
C ILE A 52 0.62 -2.68 -10.56
N GLU A 53 0.22 -1.48 -10.99
CA GLU A 53 -0.26 -1.23 -12.33
C GLU A 53 0.76 -0.36 -13.07
N ASN A 54 0.34 0.74 -13.68
CA ASN A 54 1.19 1.65 -14.46
C ASN A 54 1.99 2.60 -13.57
N ASN A 55 2.77 2.07 -12.62
CA ASN A 55 3.62 2.86 -11.73
C ASN A 55 5.09 2.41 -11.79
N ASP A 56 5.89 3.21 -12.49
CA ASP A 56 7.31 2.97 -12.71
C ASP A 56 8.12 2.95 -11.42
N SER A 57 7.82 3.85 -10.48
CA SER A 57 8.50 3.92 -9.19
C SER A 57 8.32 2.62 -8.41
N GLN A 58 7.12 2.04 -8.41
CA GLN A 58 6.81 0.78 -7.72
C GLN A 58 7.52 -0.41 -8.37
N TRP A 59 7.51 -0.48 -9.71
CA TRP A 59 8.24 -1.53 -10.42
C TRP A 59 9.75 -1.46 -10.20
N ASN A 60 10.32 -0.26 -10.23
CA ASN A 60 11.75 -0.04 -9.99
C ASN A 60 12.15 -0.51 -8.58
N VAL A 61 11.28 -0.34 -7.58
CA VAL A 61 11.48 -0.91 -6.25
C VAL A 61 11.54 -2.43 -6.30
N LYS A 62 10.55 -3.09 -6.92
CA LYS A 62 10.51 -4.56 -6.97
C LYS A 62 11.71 -5.13 -7.72
N VAL A 63 12.11 -4.53 -8.84
CA VAL A 63 13.31 -4.93 -9.60
C VAL A 63 14.58 -4.77 -8.77
N ALA A 64 14.74 -3.64 -8.06
CA ALA A 64 15.91 -3.40 -7.22
C ALA A 64 16.01 -4.44 -6.09
N ILE A 65 14.89 -4.79 -5.44
CA ILE A 65 14.85 -5.82 -4.40
C ILE A 65 15.10 -7.21 -5.01
N TYR A 66 14.54 -7.50 -6.18
CA TYR A 66 14.69 -8.79 -6.85
C TYR A 66 16.15 -9.13 -7.15
N GLY A 67 16.91 -8.11 -7.59
CA GLY A 67 18.33 -8.22 -7.91
C GLY A 67 19.27 -8.31 -6.71
N LYS A 68 18.77 -8.19 -5.46
CA LYS A 68 19.62 -8.32 -4.27
C LYS A 68 20.12 -9.75 -4.08
N ASN A 69 21.36 -9.86 -3.61
CA ASN A 69 21.97 -11.13 -3.23
C ASN A 69 21.14 -11.80 -2.12
N GLY A 70 20.93 -13.11 -2.23
CA GLY A 70 20.15 -13.88 -1.25
C GLY A 70 18.64 -13.91 -1.50
N ASN A 71 18.12 -13.29 -2.56
CA ASN A 71 16.73 -13.46 -2.95
C ASN A 71 16.48 -14.91 -3.42
N SER A 72 15.71 -15.68 -2.65
CA SER A 72 15.29 -17.05 -2.95
C SER A 72 14.00 -17.15 -3.76
N ASN A 73 13.25 -16.05 -3.93
CA ASN A 73 11.97 -16.02 -4.62
C ASN A 73 12.19 -15.73 -6.11
N LYS A 74 12.92 -16.61 -6.79
CA LYS A 74 13.29 -16.43 -8.19
C LYS A 74 12.14 -16.77 -9.13
N ILE A 75 12.08 -16.01 -10.22
CA ILE A 75 11.09 -16.15 -11.28
C ILE A 75 11.73 -16.86 -12.47
N THR A 76 10.96 -17.76 -13.08
CA THR A 76 11.32 -18.43 -14.33
C THR A 76 10.63 -17.76 -15.51
N ILE A 77 11.40 -17.34 -16.51
CA ILE A 77 10.90 -16.81 -17.78
C ILE A 77 11.56 -17.59 -18.92
N GLY A 78 10.77 -18.14 -19.85
CA GLY A 78 11.29 -18.96 -20.95
C GLY A 78 11.99 -20.25 -20.49
N GLY A 79 11.58 -20.81 -19.35
CA GLY A 79 12.20 -22.02 -18.78
C GLY A 79 13.52 -21.78 -18.06
N GLN A 80 13.98 -20.53 -17.94
CA GLN A 80 15.20 -20.18 -17.22
C GLN A 80 14.89 -19.32 -16.00
N GLU A 81 15.52 -19.65 -14.88
CA GLU A 81 15.51 -18.81 -13.69
C GLU A 81 16.29 -17.52 -13.95
N LYS A 82 15.68 -16.38 -13.65
CA LYS A 82 16.28 -15.06 -13.88
C LYS A 82 16.93 -14.56 -12.60
N SER A 83 18.23 -14.25 -12.63
CA SER A 83 18.94 -13.68 -11.48
C SER A 83 18.56 -12.20 -11.26
N THR A 84 18.34 -11.47 -12.35
CA THR A 84 17.90 -10.08 -12.42
C THR A 84 16.77 -9.97 -13.44
N LEU A 85 15.94 -8.94 -13.31
CA LEU A 85 14.81 -8.67 -14.20
C LEU A 85 14.78 -7.19 -14.52
N THR A 86 14.35 -6.85 -15.74
CA THR A 86 13.92 -5.50 -16.07
C THR A 86 12.50 -5.25 -15.57
N LYS A 87 12.11 -3.97 -15.50
CA LYS A 87 10.73 -3.57 -15.18
C LYS A 87 9.74 -4.22 -16.15
N ASP A 88 10.06 -4.23 -17.43
CA ASP A 88 9.16 -4.74 -18.47
C ASP A 88 9.01 -6.26 -18.35
N GLU A 89 10.11 -7.00 -18.12
CA GLU A 89 10.05 -8.44 -17.87
C GLU A 89 9.19 -8.76 -16.63
N LEU A 90 9.37 -8.03 -15.53
CA LEU A 90 8.64 -8.29 -14.30
C LEU A 90 7.15 -7.92 -14.41
N SER A 91 6.83 -6.78 -14.99
CA SER A 91 5.45 -6.32 -15.16
C SER A 91 4.67 -7.20 -16.15
N HIS A 92 5.32 -7.66 -17.22
CA HIS A 92 4.73 -8.60 -18.17
C HIS A 92 4.48 -9.96 -17.51
N TRP A 93 5.49 -10.49 -16.80
CA TRP A 93 5.34 -11.72 -16.03
C TRP A 93 4.19 -11.64 -15.03
N CYS A 94 4.06 -10.54 -14.29
CA CYS A 94 2.92 -10.33 -13.40
C CYS A 94 1.59 -10.33 -14.13
N SER A 95 1.50 -9.63 -15.26
CA SER A 95 0.27 -9.54 -16.06
C SER A 95 -0.22 -10.90 -16.57
N ASP A 96 0.71 -11.77 -16.96
CA ASP A 96 0.37 -13.12 -17.43
C ASP A 96 -0.06 -14.03 -16.27
N ASN A 97 0.67 -14.01 -15.15
CA ASN A 97 0.41 -14.90 -14.04
C ASN A 97 -0.82 -14.48 -13.21
N LEU A 98 -1.17 -13.19 -13.18
CA LEU A 98 -2.36 -12.71 -12.46
C LEU A 98 -3.68 -13.22 -13.05
N ARG A 99 -3.67 -13.67 -14.32
CA ARG A 99 -4.83 -14.23 -15.02
C ARG A 99 -5.04 -15.72 -14.73
N LEU A 100 -4.09 -16.38 -14.08
CA LEU A 100 -4.18 -17.79 -13.76
C LEU A 100 -5.25 -18.04 -12.68
N GLU A 101 -5.87 -19.21 -12.76
CA GLU A 101 -6.89 -19.66 -11.83
C GLU A 101 -6.28 -20.04 -10.47
N TYR A 102 -7.06 -19.80 -9.43
CA TYR A 102 -6.80 -20.15 -8.04
C TYR A 102 -7.80 -21.24 -7.58
N PRO A 103 -7.35 -22.29 -6.88
CA PRO A 103 -5.95 -22.61 -6.61
C PRO A 103 -5.24 -23.09 -7.88
N SER A 104 -4.02 -22.62 -8.12
CA SER A 104 -3.25 -23.15 -9.24
C SER A 104 -2.64 -24.50 -8.86
N LYS A 105 -2.30 -25.31 -9.87
CA LYS A 105 -1.53 -26.54 -9.70
C LYS A 105 -0.12 -26.29 -9.13
N ASN A 106 0.35 -25.04 -9.13
CA ASN A 106 1.66 -24.63 -8.63
C ASN A 106 1.46 -23.62 -7.49
N SER A 107 1.28 -24.13 -6.27
CA SER A 107 1.07 -23.31 -5.07
C SER A 107 2.19 -22.28 -4.86
N SER A 108 3.43 -22.60 -5.24
CA SER A 108 4.58 -21.68 -5.15
C SER A 108 4.44 -20.47 -6.07
N LEU A 109 3.75 -20.62 -7.21
CA LEU A 109 3.57 -19.52 -8.17
C LEU A 109 2.70 -18.40 -7.59
N PHE A 110 1.67 -18.75 -6.83
CA PHE A 110 0.81 -17.75 -6.18
C PHE A 110 1.63 -16.89 -5.20
N SER A 111 2.47 -17.51 -4.37
CA SER A 111 3.35 -16.79 -3.43
C SER A 111 4.34 -15.87 -4.14
N LEU A 112 4.86 -16.27 -5.31
CA LEU A 112 5.71 -15.40 -6.13
C LEU A 112 4.95 -14.19 -6.68
N VAL A 113 3.71 -14.40 -7.16
CA VAL A 113 2.85 -13.31 -7.63
C VAL A 113 2.52 -12.35 -6.50
N GLU A 114 2.17 -12.87 -5.31
CA GLU A 114 1.96 -12.05 -4.12
C GLU A 114 3.21 -11.26 -3.73
N LYS A 115 4.40 -11.83 -3.89
CA LYS A 115 5.64 -11.14 -3.52
C LYS A 115 5.98 -10.01 -4.48
N TRP A 116 5.84 -10.27 -5.78
CA TRP A 116 6.42 -9.40 -6.81
C TRP A 116 5.43 -8.48 -7.51
N CYS A 117 4.14 -8.82 -7.53
CA CYS A 117 3.12 -8.09 -8.29
C CYS A 117 2.27 -7.14 -7.43
N ILE A 118 2.41 -7.17 -6.11
CA ILE A 118 1.69 -6.27 -5.19
C ILE A 118 2.44 -4.95 -4.98
N VAL A 119 1.70 -3.88 -4.72
CA VAL A 119 2.26 -2.57 -4.38
C VAL A 119 3.23 -2.71 -3.21
N PRO A 120 4.49 -2.26 -3.34
CA PRO A 120 5.44 -2.34 -2.25
C PRO A 120 5.05 -1.41 -1.11
N SER A 121 5.39 -1.79 0.13
CA SER A 121 5.33 -0.87 1.26
C SER A 121 6.54 0.06 1.29
N ILE A 122 6.49 1.13 2.10
CA ILE A 122 7.65 1.99 2.37
C ILE A 122 8.79 1.17 2.96
N LYS A 123 8.51 0.20 3.85
CA LYS A 123 9.51 -0.73 4.37
C LYS A 123 10.20 -1.54 3.28
N GLU A 124 9.42 -2.10 2.34
CA GLU A 124 10.01 -2.82 1.20
C GLU A 124 10.83 -1.86 0.33
N ALA A 125 10.31 -0.66 0.04
CA ALA A 125 11.04 0.34 -0.73
C ALA A 125 12.37 0.73 -0.07
N LEU A 126 12.39 0.99 1.24
CA LEU A 126 13.61 1.29 2.00
C LEU A 126 14.58 0.11 2.04
N SER A 127 14.10 -1.12 1.95
CA SER A 127 14.96 -2.30 1.89
C SER A 127 15.84 -2.30 0.64
N ARG A 128 15.58 -1.46 -0.39
CA ARG A 128 16.48 -1.28 -1.54
C ARG A 128 17.76 -0.53 -1.18
N GLU A 129 17.71 0.30 -0.14
CA GLU A 129 18.84 1.11 0.31
C GLU A 129 19.94 0.23 0.93
N SER A 130 21.14 0.79 1.11
CA SER A 130 22.28 0.07 1.69
C SER A 130 22.23 -0.02 3.21
N LYS A 131 21.51 0.90 3.85
CA LYS A 131 21.41 0.99 5.31
C LYS A 131 20.20 0.22 5.80
N ALA A 132 20.33 -0.43 6.96
CA ALA A 132 19.20 -1.12 7.58
C ALA A 132 18.25 -0.11 8.24
N ILE A 133 16.99 -0.50 8.39
CA ILE A 133 15.99 0.24 9.16
C ILE A 133 16.35 0.13 10.64
N ILE A 134 16.30 1.24 11.38
CA ILE A 134 16.47 1.23 12.84
C ILE A 134 15.29 0.43 13.45
N PRO A 135 15.53 -0.51 14.38
CA PRO A 135 14.45 -1.31 14.96
C PRO A 135 13.29 -0.46 15.52
N VAL A 136 12.08 -0.74 15.04
CA VAL A 136 10.82 -0.08 15.44
C VAL A 136 10.01 -0.91 16.47
N GLY A 137 10.68 -1.82 17.17
CA GLY A 137 10.06 -2.64 18.22
C GLY A 137 9.71 -1.83 19.47
N ASP A 138 9.12 -2.52 20.46
CA ASP A 138 8.67 -1.87 21.69
C ASP A 138 9.84 -1.37 22.55
N SER A 139 10.98 -2.08 22.50
CA SER A 139 12.25 -1.61 23.06
C SER A 139 12.83 -0.46 22.23
N LEU A 140 13.17 0.64 22.90
CA LEU A 140 13.80 1.78 22.24
C LEU A 140 15.27 1.47 21.90
N ASP A 141 15.59 1.49 20.61
CA ASP A 141 16.96 1.34 20.11
C ASP A 141 17.74 2.66 20.21
N ASN A 142 19.00 2.59 20.63
CA ASN A 142 19.86 3.78 20.76
C ASN A 142 20.09 4.50 19.42
N GLY A 143 19.92 3.80 18.30
CA GLY A 143 20.01 4.35 16.95
C GLY A 143 19.08 5.52 16.72
N TRP A 144 17.90 5.57 17.36
CA TRP A 144 16.97 6.70 17.26
C TRP A 144 17.55 7.98 17.87
N GLN A 145 18.10 7.88 19.08
CA GLN A 145 18.76 9.02 19.74
C GLN A 145 19.98 9.45 18.95
N SER A 146 20.82 8.51 18.50
CA SER A 146 21.98 8.82 17.67
C SER A 146 21.58 9.54 16.38
N LYS A 147 20.47 9.12 15.74
CA LYS A 147 19.95 9.73 14.52
C LYS A 147 19.54 11.19 14.73
N ILE A 148 18.79 11.46 15.79
CA ILE A 148 18.38 12.81 16.19
C ILE A 148 19.60 13.69 16.42
N SER A 149 20.55 13.22 17.24
CA SER A 149 21.76 13.98 17.57
C SER A 149 22.62 14.30 16.35
N ALA A 150 22.79 13.36 15.41
CA ALA A 150 23.62 13.61 14.21
C ALA A 150 22.96 14.52 13.17
N LYS A 151 21.62 14.59 13.16
CA LYS A 151 20.84 15.44 12.26
C LYS A 151 20.18 16.60 13.01
N GLN A 152 20.77 17.06 14.11
CA GLN A 152 20.18 18.04 15.02
C GLN A 152 19.75 19.33 14.29
N GLN A 153 20.54 19.80 13.31
CA GLN A 153 20.19 20.96 12.49
C GLN A 153 18.93 20.78 11.64
N ASN A 154 18.58 19.54 11.30
CA ASN A 154 17.41 19.19 10.47
C ASN A 154 16.17 18.82 11.30
N VAL A 155 16.30 18.62 12.61
CA VAL A 155 15.18 18.23 13.49
C VAL A 155 14.02 19.23 13.39
N LYS A 156 14.33 20.53 13.39
CA LYS A 156 13.30 21.56 13.31
C LYS A 156 12.54 21.51 11.98
N SER A 157 13.27 21.61 10.86
CA SER A 157 12.67 21.67 9.53
C SER A 157 11.90 20.39 9.19
N ASP A 158 12.51 19.24 9.46
CA ASP A 158 12.01 17.97 8.98
C ASP A 158 10.97 17.41 9.93
N LEU A 159 11.29 17.29 11.21
CA LEU A 159 10.45 16.58 12.17
C LEU A 159 9.34 17.46 12.75
N ILE A 160 9.65 18.72 13.07
CA ILE A 160 8.70 19.62 13.73
C ILE A 160 7.89 20.40 12.68
N ASP A 161 8.55 21.10 11.76
CA ASP A 161 7.88 21.98 10.83
C ASP A 161 7.18 21.21 9.70
N THR A 162 7.82 20.15 9.17
CA THR A 162 7.26 19.34 8.07
C THR A 162 6.36 18.21 8.60
N LEU A 163 6.88 17.36 9.47
CA LEU A 163 6.14 16.19 9.97
C LEU A 163 5.20 16.47 11.14
N LYS A 164 5.26 17.67 11.73
CA LYS A 164 4.43 18.07 12.88
C LYS A 164 4.54 17.11 14.07
N LEU A 165 5.71 16.51 14.27
CA LEU A 165 5.97 15.68 15.45
C LEU A 165 6.03 16.58 16.69
N THR A 166 5.33 16.16 17.74
CA THR A 166 5.20 16.93 18.98
C THR A 166 6.58 17.23 19.57
N SER A 167 6.88 18.51 19.74
CA SER A 167 8.06 18.98 20.47
C SER A 167 7.72 19.16 21.95
N GLU A 168 8.63 18.79 22.85
CA GLU A 168 8.47 19.19 24.25
C GLU A 168 8.85 20.66 24.37
N SER A 169 7.85 21.47 24.73
CA SER A 169 8.01 22.89 24.97
C SER A 169 8.71 23.09 26.32
N SER A 170 10.04 23.05 26.34
CA SER A 170 10.85 23.45 27.49
C SER A 170 12.20 24.00 27.02
N GLY A 171 12.20 25.23 26.52
CA GLY A 171 13.39 26.06 26.31
C GLY A 171 14.20 25.76 25.04
N SER A 172 14.09 26.64 24.04
CA SER A 172 15.04 26.93 22.94
C SER A 172 15.66 25.78 22.11
N ASN A 173 15.41 24.51 22.42
CA ASN A 173 15.98 23.37 21.72
C ASN A 173 14.86 22.62 21.00
N ASN A 174 14.88 22.69 19.66
CA ASN A 174 14.05 21.87 18.77
C ASN A 174 14.35 20.39 19.05
N THR A 175 13.55 19.76 19.90
CA THR A 175 13.80 18.39 20.34
C THR A 175 12.56 17.54 20.09
N VAL A 176 12.79 16.43 19.40
CA VAL A 176 11.81 15.37 19.19
C VAL A 176 12.33 14.17 19.98
N LYS A 177 11.48 13.54 20.76
CA LYS A 177 11.83 12.34 21.51
C LYS A 177 12.13 11.17 20.58
N PRO A 178 13.14 10.32 20.87
CA PRO A 178 13.44 9.12 20.10
C PRO A 178 12.21 8.22 19.89
N GLU A 179 11.35 8.09 20.90
CA GLU A 179 10.12 7.30 20.85
C GLU A 179 9.12 7.86 19.83
N VAL A 180 8.97 9.19 19.79
CA VAL A 180 8.07 9.87 18.84
C VAL A 180 8.54 9.64 17.41
N LEU A 181 9.85 9.73 17.17
CA LEU A 181 10.42 9.45 15.84
C LEU A 181 10.27 7.97 15.46
N ARG A 182 10.56 7.06 16.39
CA ARG A 182 10.37 5.62 16.19
C ARG A 182 8.93 5.29 15.84
N ASP A 183 7.97 5.81 16.59
CA ASP A 183 6.55 5.52 16.40
C ASP A 183 6.02 6.09 15.08
N TRP A 184 6.49 7.28 14.71
CA TRP A 184 6.24 7.82 13.37
C TRP A 184 6.78 6.91 12.28
N CYS A 185 8.04 6.47 12.38
CA CYS A 185 8.62 5.52 11.44
C CYS A 185 7.84 4.20 11.40
N LYS A 186 7.45 3.64 12.55
CA LYS A 186 6.65 2.42 12.66
C LYS A 186 5.35 2.54 11.86
N GLY A 187 4.63 3.65 12.01
CA GLY A 187 3.40 3.90 11.26
C GLY A 187 3.63 4.09 9.76
N ARG A 188 4.72 4.75 9.36
CA ARG A 188 5.03 5.02 7.94
C ARG A 188 5.52 3.80 7.19
N LEU A 189 6.33 2.94 7.81
CA LEU A 189 6.90 1.75 7.18
C LEU A 189 5.85 0.80 6.61
N GLU A 190 4.67 0.76 7.22
CA GLU A 190 3.54 -0.09 6.81
C GLU A 190 2.67 0.54 5.70
N LEU A 191 2.87 1.83 5.38
CA LEU A 191 2.14 2.48 4.29
C LEU A 191 2.62 2.00 2.92
N VAL A 192 1.74 2.13 1.94
CA VAL A 192 2.07 1.87 0.54
C VAL A 192 3.08 2.88 0.03
N TYR A 193 4.05 2.38 -0.73
CA TYR A 193 4.97 3.22 -1.48
C TYR A 193 4.37 3.59 -2.83
N THR A 194 4.31 4.89 -3.11
CA THR A 194 3.78 5.42 -4.38
C THR A 194 4.91 5.95 -5.24
N SER A 195 5.75 6.82 -4.68
CA SER A 195 6.95 7.40 -5.28
C SER A 195 7.87 7.96 -4.18
N ASP A 196 9.04 8.45 -4.57
CA ASP A 196 10.01 9.05 -3.63
C ASP A 196 9.56 10.38 -3.02
N THR A 197 8.58 11.05 -3.65
CA THR A 197 8.05 12.35 -3.21
C THR A 197 6.79 12.21 -2.36
N GLU A 198 6.14 11.05 -2.40
CA GLU A 198 4.88 10.80 -1.73
C GLU A 198 5.07 10.14 -0.36
N ASN A 199 4.05 10.27 0.49
CA ASN A 199 3.99 9.63 1.81
C ASN A 199 5.22 9.87 2.71
N HIS A 200 5.92 10.98 2.51
CA HIS A 200 7.19 11.30 3.19
C HIS A 200 8.25 10.20 3.06
N TYR A 201 8.32 9.54 1.90
CA TYR A 201 9.33 8.51 1.67
C TYR A 201 10.75 9.05 1.85
N SER A 202 11.06 10.23 1.30
CA SER A 202 12.36 10.89 1.47
C SER A 202 12.74 11.07 2.94
N LEU A 203 11.82 11.57 3.77
CA LEU A 203 12.02 11.72 5.21
C LEU A 203 12.11 10.35 5.92
N SER A 204 11.35 9.36 5.47
CA SER A 204 11.45 7.99 6.01
C SER A 204 12.84 7.38 5.70
N LYS A 205 13.37 7.62 4.50
CA LYS A 205 14.73 7.24 4.11
C LYS A 205 15.76 7.97 4.96
N ASP A 206 15.55 9.26 5.20
CA ASP A 206 16.50 10.07 5.96
C ASP A 206 16.52 9.76 7.44
N TRP A 207 15.37 9.42 8.04
CA TRP A 207 15.20 9.34 9.50
C TRP A 207 15.00 7.93 10.03
N CYS A 208 14.41 7.00 9.27
CA CYS A 208 14.13 5.64 9.74
C CYS A 208 15.28 4.64 9.47
N LEU A 209 16.25 5.01 8.65
CA LEU A 209 17.43 4.19 8.39
C LEU A 209 18.54 4.48 9.40
N GLN A 210 19.39 3.48 9.65
CA GLN A 210 20.64 3.65 10.40
C GLN A 210 21.53 4.71 9.74
N GLN A 211 22.53 5.19 10.48
CA GLN A 211 23.52 6.13 9.94
C GLN A 211 24.54 5.43 9.07
#